data_AF-A0AA38L3D1-F1
#
_entry.id   AF-A0AA38L3D1-F1
#
_cell.length_a   1.000
_cell.length_b   1.000
_cell.length_c   1.000
_cell.angle_alpha   90.00
_cell.angle_beta   90.00
_cell.angle_gamma   90.00
#
_symmetry.space_group_name_H-M   'P 1'
#
loop_
_entity.id
_entity.type
_entity.pdbx_description
1 polymer ?
#
loop_
_entity_poly.entity_id
_entity_poly.type
_entity_poly.pdbx_seq_one_letter_code
_entity_poly.pdbx_strand_id
1 'polypeptide(L)'
;MEKPVDEEENCPVKEFKRAVCEECRENPFKYKCPGCGLRSCSLPCVKVHKERTHCTGKRNRTQFVPLSQFDENWLISDYNMLEEVLRMTESARRSRAGAGDSKTARFMPSGKKALYNQARNRNTNLLLQPKGMSKNKINRSYYDK
;
A
#
# COMPACT_ATOMS: atom_id res chain seq x y z
N MET A 1 -36.03 -15.20 -48.92
CA MET A 1 -34.75 -15.88 -48.68
C MET A 1 -33.67 -14.90 -49.09
N GLU A 2 -33.41 -13.91 -48.23
CA GLU A 2 -32.47 -12.82 -48.48
C GLU A 2 -31.70 -12.57 -47.18
N LYS A 3 -30.42 -12.22 -47.34
CA LYS A 3 -29.28 -12.55 -46.48
C LYS A 3 -29.23 -11.74 -45.16
N PRO A 4 -28.64 -12.29 -44.08
CA PRO A 4 -28.35 -11.52 -42.86
C PRO A 4 -27.19 -10.55 -43.13
N VAL A 5 -27.31 -9.34 -42.58
CA VAL A 5 -26.30 -8.30 -42.61
C VAL A 5 -25.53 -8.38 -41.30
N ASP A 6 -24.39 -9.07 -41.32
CA ASP A 6 -23.42 -9.03 -40.23
C ASP A 6 -22.48 -7.84 -40.48
N GLU A 7 -22.85 -6.67 -39.96
CA GLU A 7 -21.95 -5.51 -39.90
C GLU A 7 -20.99 -5.70 -38.72
N GLU A 8 -19.89 -6.40 -38.96
CA GLU A 8 -18.75 -6.40 -38.05
C GLU A 8 -18.05 -5.04 -38.11
N GLU A 9 -18.31 -4.20 -37.11
CA GLU A 9 -17.53 -3.00 -36.80
C GLU A 9 -16.08 -3.41 -36.49
N ASN A 10 -15.24 -3.38 -37.52
CA ASN A 10 -13.81 -3.62 -37.43
C ASN A 10 -13.12 -2.47 -36.67
N CYS A 11 -12.96 -2.64 -35.36
CA CYS A 11 -12.19 -1.72 -34.52
C CYS A 11 -10.71 -1.83 -34.90
N PRO A 12 -10.04 -0.75 -35.36
CA PRO A 12 -8.65 -0.82 -35.79
C PRO A 12 -7.76 -1.20 -34.62
N VAL A 13 -7.32 -2.46 -34.61
CA VAL A 13 -6.36 -2.99 -33.65
C VAL A 13 -5.03 -2.27 -33.90
N LYS A 14 -4.82 -1.15 -33.21
CA LYS A 14 -3.54 -0.43 -33.23
C LYS A 14 -2.46 -1.40 -32.76
N GLU A 15 -1.56 -1.78 -33.67
CA GLU A 15 -0.33 -2.49 -33.34
C GLU A 15 0.45 -1.68 -32.30
N PHE A 16 0.30 -2.05 -31.03
CA PHE A 16 1.14 -1.56 -29.96
C PHE A 16 2.53 -2.17 -30.17
N LYS A 17 3.41 -1.42 -30.86
CA LYS A 17 4.86 -1.66 -30.77
C LYS A 17 5.20 -1.76 -29.30
N ARG A 18 5.52 -2.97 -28.84
CA ARG A 18 5.85 -3.24 -27.43
C ARG A 18 7.05 -2.37 -27.09
N ALA A 19 6.83 -1.31 -26.31
CA ALA A 19 7.93 -0.44 -25.92
C ALA A 19 9.02 -1.29 -25.25
N VAL A 20 10.27 -0.92 -25.46
CA VAL A 20 11.41 -1.67 -24.91
C VAL A 20 11.75 -1.12 -23.54
N CYS A 21 12.46 -1.89 -22.72
CA CYS A 21 13.01 -1.40 -21.47
C CYS A 21 13.94 -0.20 -21.73
N GLU A 22 13.79 0.87 -20.97
CA GLU A 22 14.61 2.08 -21.14
C GLU A 22 16.03 1.92 -20.55
N GLU A 23 16.25 0.93 -19.67
CA GLU A 23 17.58 0.59 -19.11
C GLU A 23 18.34 -0.39 -20.00
N CYS A 24 17.85 -1.62 -20.21
CA CYS A 24 18.60 -2.62 -20.99
C CYS A 24 18.31 -2.59 -22.49
N ARG A 25 17.18 -2.02 -22.94
CA ARG A 25 16.75 -1.96 -24.36
C ARG A 25 16.67 -3.29 -25.12
N GLU A 26 16.91 -4.42 -24.46
CA GLU A 26 16.85 -5.77 -25.04
C GLU A 26 15.45 -6.37 -24.96
N ASN A 27 14.79 -6.21 -23.81
CA ASN A 27 13.51 -6.86 -23.52
C ASN A 27 12.34 -5.84 -23.50
N PRO A 28 11.12 -6.26 -23.84
CA PRO A 28 9.93 -5.42 -23.69
C PRO A 28 9.74 -5.02 -22.22
N PHE A 29 9.24 -3.80 -22.00
CA PHE A 29 8.97 -3.31 -20.65
C PHE A 29 7.85 -4.11 -19.97
N LYS A 30 7.95 -4.28 -18.65
CA LYS A 30 6.93 -4.92 -17.81
C LYS A 30 6.44 -4.00 -16.68
N TYR A 31 7.30 -3.10 -16.22
CA TYR A 31 7.04 -2.24 -15.07
C TYR A 31 7.32 -0.78 -15.42
N LYS A 32 6.63 0.12 -14.72
CA LYS A 32 6.83 1.57 -14.80
C LYS A 32 7.14 2.13 -13.41
N CYS A 33 8.21 2.90 -13.28
CA CYS A 33 8.55 3.52 -12.00
C CYS A 33 7.51 4.60 -11.65
N PRO A 34 6.89 4.59 -10.45
CA PRO A 34 5.88 5.59 -10.09
C PRO A 34 6.48 6.97 -9.75
N GLY A 35 7.79 7.06 -9.52
CA GLY A 35 8.48 8.32 -9.25
C GLY A 35 8.86 9.08 -10.51
N CYS A 36 9.61 8.43 -11.42
CA CYS A 36 10.14 9.06 -12.64
C CYS A 36 9.46 8.60 -13.94
N GLY A 37 8.56 7.61 -13.89
CA GLY A 37 7.88 7.10 -15.08
C GLY A 37 8.71 6.16 -15.96
N LEU A 38 9.97 5.88 -15.60
CA LEU A 38 10.88 5.05 -16.39
C LEU A 38 10.38 3.62 -16.56
N ARG A 39 10.49 3.09 -17.78
CA ARG A 39 10.03 1.74 -18.13
C ARG A 39 11.14 0.69 -17.95
N SER A 40 10.85 -0.35 -17.18
CA SER A 40 11.80 -1.43 -16.86
C SER A 40 11.22 -2.82 -17.18
N CYS A 41 12.06 -3.78 -17.56
CA CYS A 41 11.63 -5.15 -17.85
C CYS A 41 11.71 -6.09 -16.63
N SER A 42 12.55 -5.78 -15.65
CA SER A 42 12.89 -6.68 -14.54
C SER A 42 13.45 -5.92 -13.33
N LEU A 43 13.55 -6.59 -12.18
CA LEU A 43 14.10 -6.05 -10.94
C LEU A 43 15.53 -5.49 -11.07
N PRO A 44 16.50 -6.14 -11.77
CA PRO A 44 17.83 -5.54 -11.92
C PRO A 44 17.78 -4.19 -12.65
N CYS A 45 16.97 -4.05 -13.70
CA CYS A 45 16.73 -2.76 -14.36
C CYS A 45 16.07 -1.74 -13.42
N VAL A 46 15.22 -2.18 -12.50
CA VAL A 46 14.67 -1.29 -11.47
C VAL A 46 15.75 -0.78 -10.51
N LYS A 47 16.70 -1.61 -10.11
CA LYS A 47 17.77 -1.21 -9.19
C LYS A 47 18.79 -0.28 -9.87
N VAL A 48 19.25 -0.66 -11.06
CA VAL A 48 20.22 0.12 -11.84
C VAL A 48 19.70 1.53 -12.10
N HIS A 49 18.44 1.71 -12.51
CA HIS A 49 17.95 3.07 -12.74
C HIS A 49 17.86 3.87 -11.44
N LYS A 50 17.47 3.25 -10.31
CA LYS A 50 17.37 3.95 -9.02
C LYS A 50 18.73 4.43 -8.56
N GLU A 51 19.77 3.63 -8.75
CA GLU A 51 21.16 4.00 -8.46
C GLU A 51 21.66 5.10 -9.40
N ARG A 52 21.46 4.93 -10.73
CA ARG A 52 21.92 5.88 -11.76
C ARG A 52 21.23 7.24 -11.72
N THR A 53 19.91 7.25 -11.45
CA THR A 53 19.09 8.48 -11.45
C THR A 53 18.81 9.02 -10.05
N HIS A 54 19.38 8.38 -9.02
CA HIS A 54 19.07 8.65 -7.61
C HIS A 54 17.56 8.70 -7.32
N CYS A 55 16.78 7.86 -8.01
CA CYS A 55 15.33 7.84 -7.89
C CYS A 55 14.89 7.08 -6.63
N THR A 56 14.07 7.71 -5.79
CA THR A 56 13.48 7.05 -4.60
C THR A 56 12.47 5.95 -4.97
N GLY A 57 11.94 5.99 -6.19
CA GLY A 57 10.86 5.10 -6.64
C GLY A 57 9.52 5.36 -5.96
N LYS A 58 9.35 6.51 -5.31
CA LYS A 58 8.08 6.95 -4.71
C LYS A 58 7.58 8.18 -5.46
N ARG A 59 6.29 8.21 -5.77
CA ARG A 59 5.64 9.41 -6.34
C ARG A 59 5.69 10.55 -5.33
N ASN A 60 6.12 11.74 -5.76
CA ASN A 60 6.02 12.93 -4.93
C ASN A 60 4.54 13.38 -4.92
N ARG A 61 3.87 13.22 -3.77
CA ARG A 61 2.43 13.52 -3.63
C ARG A 61 2.16 14.99 -3.36
N THR A 62 3.15 15.74 -2.89
CA THR A 62 3.01 17.14 -2.47
C THR A 62 3.72 18.09 -3.44
N GLN A 63 3.90 17.68 -4.69
CA GLN A 63 4.50 18.53 -5.71
C GLN A 63 3.53 19.66 -6.05
N PHE A 64 4.05 20.88 -6.15
CA PHE A 64 3.25 22.01 -6.60
C PHE A 64 2.83 21.81 -8.07
N VAL A 65 1.54 21.95 -8.33
CA VAL A 65 0.95 21.91 -9.67
C VAL A 65 0.26 23.25 -9.92
N PRO A 66 0.58 23.97 -11.00
CA PRO A 66 -0.12 25.20 -11.33
C PRO A 66 -1.58 24.91 -11.65
N LEU A 67 -2.49 25.85 -11.34
CA LEU A 67 -3.94 25.67 -11.54
C LEU A 67 -4.31 25.32 -12.98
N SER A 68 -3.52 25.77 -13.96
CA SER A 68 -3.73 25.45 -15.38
C SER A 68 -3.52 23.97 -15.73
N GLN A 69 -2.83 23.20 -14.90
CA GLN A 69 -2.56 21.77 -15.09
C GLN A 69 -3.21 20.92 -13.98
N PHE A 70 -4.09 21.53 -13.19
CA PHE A 70 -4.76 20.86 -12.08
C PHE A 70 -5.98 20.09 -12.59
N ASP A 71 -5.74 18.85 -13.02
CA ASP A 71 -6.76 17.93 -13.48
C ASP A 71 -7.44 17.15 -12.33
N GLU A 72 -8.55 16.48 -12.61
CA GLU A 72 -9.28 15.61 -11.66
C GLU A 72 -8.38 14.54 -11.03
N ASN A 73 -7.38 14.03 -11.77
CA ASN A 73 -6.41 13.07 -11.25
C ASN A 73 -5.59 13.62 -10.08
N TRP A 74 -5.27 14.93 -10.09
CA TRP A 74 -4.58 15.58 -8.98
C TRP A 74 -5.51 15.75 -7.78
N LEU A 75 -6.76 16.18 -8.01
CA LEU A 75 -7.77 16.28 -6.98
C LEU A 75 -7.99 14.95 -6.23
N ILE A 76 -8.13 13.83 -6.97
CA ILE A 76 -8.29 12.50 -6.38
C ILE A 76 -7.05 12.08 -5.59
N SER A 77 -5.85 12.39 -6.10
CA SER A 77 -4.59 12.10 -5.40
C SER A 77 -4.53 12.80 -4.04
N ASP A 78 -4.93 14.07 -4.00
CA ASP A 78 -4.93 14.89 -2.79
C ASP A 78 -5.98 14.43 -1.79
N TYR A 79 -7.20 14.14 -2.26
CA TYR A 79 -8.25 13.54 -1.43
C TYR A 79 -7.78 12.23 -0.78
N ASN A 80 -7.19 11.33 -1.56
CA ASN A 80 -6.65 10.07 -1.05
C ASN A 80 -5.51 10.27 -0.05
N MET A 81 -4.69 11.31 -0.22
CA MET A 81 -3.66 11.66 0.75
C MET A 81 -4.28 12.07 2.09
N LEU A 82 -5.31 12.92 2.08
CA LEU A 82 -6.00 13.33 3.30
C LEU A 82 -6.67 12.15 4.01
N GLU A 83 -7.36 11.29 3.27
CA GLU A 83 -7.97 10.06 3.80
C GLU A 83 -6.94 9.11 4.45
N GLU A 84 -5.76 8.97 3.85
CA GLU A 84 -4.68 8.17 4.42
C GLU A 84 -4.18 8.76 5.74
N VAL A 85 -3.97 10.08 5.80
CA VAL A 85 -3.56 10.78 7.02
C VAL A 85 -4.61 10.62 8.11
N LEU A 86 -5.90 10.76 7.79
CA LEU A 86 -7.00 10.52 8.72
C LEU A 86 -6.96 9.07 9.26
N ARG A 87 -6.79 8.09 8.38
CA ARG A 87 -6.67 6.68 8.78
C ARG A 87 -5.47 6.41 9.68
N MET A 88 -4.33 7.02 9.38
CA MET A 88 -3.10 6.92 10.19
C MET A 88 -3.28 7.56 11.57
N THR A 89 -3.89 8.74 11.63
CA THR A 89 -4.12 9.45 12.90
C THR A 89 -5.14 8.71 13.78
N GLU A 90 -6.22 8.17 13.21
CA GLU A 90 -7.17 7.30 13.90
C GLU A 90 -6.48 6.03 14.43
N SER A 91 -5.67 5.37 13.59
CA SER A 91 -4.91 4.18 13.99
C SER A 91 -3.96 4.49 15.14
N ALA A 92 -3.21 5.59 15.06
CA ALA A 92 -2.33 6.05 16.13
C ALA A 92 -3.12 6.40 17.40
N ARG A 93 -4.29 7.04 17.29
CA ARG A 93 -5.17 7.31 18.44
C ARG A 93 -5.59 6.02 19.12
N ARG A 94 -6.01 5.01 18.36
CA ARG A 94 -6.38 3.68 18.91
C ARG A 94 -5.20 2.97 19.54
N SER A 95 -4.03 3.00 18.91
CA SER A 95 -2.81 2.42 19.48
C SER A 95 -2.41 3.10 20.80
N ARG A 96 -2.52 4.43 20.88
CA ARG A 96 -2.26 5.19 22.12
C ARG A 96 -3.33 4.95 23.19
N ALA A 97 -4.61 4.91 22.84
CA ALA A 97 -5.70 4.62 23.77
C ALA A 97 -5.58 3.20 24.34
N GLY A 98 -5.17 2.22 23.53
CA GLY A 98 -4.92 0.84 23.99
C GLY A 98 -3.66 0.68 24.84
N ALA A 99 -2.64 1.53 24.65
CA ALA A 99 -1.39 1.50 25.41
C ALA A 99 -1.42 2.34 26.70
N GLY A 100 -2.28 3.36 26.76
CA GLY A 100 -2.27 4.40 27.80
C GLY A 100 -3.44 4.37 28.77
N ASP A 101 -4.50 3.61 28.53
CA ASP A 101 -5.54 3.46 29.54
C ASP A 101 -5.06 2.48 30.62
N SER A 102 -4.33 3.02 31.61
CA SER A 102 -3.83 2.34 32.81
C SER A 102 -4.90 1.44 33.45
N LYS A 103 -6.18 1.73 33.26
CA LYS A 103 -7.29 0.89 33.74
C LYS A 103 -7.41 -0.44 32.99
N THR A 104 -7.16 -0.47 31.67
CA THR A 104 -7.31 -1.69 30.86
C THR A 104 -6.15 -2.67 31.03
N ALA A 105 -4.93 -2.15 31.21
CA ALA A 105 -3.75 -2.96 31.55
C ALA A 105 -3.85 -3.54 32.97
N ARG A 106 -4.44 -2.79 33.91
CA ARG A 106 -4.71 -3.24 35.30
C ARG A 106 -5.74 -4.37 35.37
N PHE A 107 -6.70 -4.43 34.43
CA PHE A 107 -7.73 -5.47 34.33
C PHE A 107 -7.50 -6.45 33.16
N MET A 108 -6.24 -6.79 32.88
CA MET A 108 -5.92 -7.84 31.92
C MET A 108 -5.98 -9.22 32.60
N PRO A 109 -6.69 -10.21 32.03
CA PRO A 109 -6.69 -11.57 32.54
C PRO A 109 -5.27 -12.15 32.63
N SER A 110 -4.99 -12.89 33.71
CA SER A 110 -3.65 -13.40 34.03
C SER A 110 -3.01 -14.20 32.88
N GLY A 111 -3.79 -15.00 32.14
CA GLY A 111 -3.28 -15.78 31.00
C GLY A 111 -2.80 -14.92 29.83
N LYS A 112 -3.50 -13.83 29.52
CA LYS A 112 -3.07 -12.87 28.46
C LYS A 112 -1.89 -12.01 28.93
N LYS A 113 -1.80 -11.74 30.23
CA LYS A 113 -0.67 -11.01 30.84
C LYS A 113 0.64 -11.80 30.74
N ALA A 114 0.61 -13.11 31.00
CA ALA A 114 1.77 -13.98 30.85
C ALA A 114 2.30 -13.99 29.39
N LEU A 115 1.41 -14.14 28.42
CA LEU A 115 1.74 -14.06 26.99
C LEU A 115 2.35 -12.72 26.60
N TYR A 116 1.75 -11.62 27.04
CA TYR A 116 2.26 -10.28 26.76
C TYR A 116 3.67 -10.06 27.33
N ASN A 117 3.89 -10.44 28.59
CA ASN A 117 5.20 -10.31 29.23
C ASN A 117 6.26 -11.18 28.56
N GLN A 118 5.92 -12.42 28.20
CA GLN A 118 6.85 -13.35 27.55
C GLN A 118 7.20 -12.95 26.12
N ALA A 119 6.28 -12.32 25.39
CA ALA A 119 6.56 -11.70 24.09
C ALA A 119 7.51 -10.50 24.27
N ARG A 120 7.25 -9.64 25.25
CA ARG A 120 8.07 -8.46 25.54
C ARG A 120 9.49 -8.85 25.98
N ASN A 121 9.64 -9.88 26.79
CA ASN A 121 10.94 -10.43 27.20
C ASN A 121 11.77 -10.95 26.00
N ARG A 122 11.11 -11.32 24.91
CA ARG A 122 11.72 -11.75 23.65
C ARG A 122 11.86 -10.61 22.62
N ASN A 123 11.72 -9.35 23.06
CA ASN A 123 11.72 -8.16 22.22
C ASN A 123 10.64 -8.13 21.13
N THR A 124 9.55 -8.87 21.34
CA THR A 124 8.40 -8.88 20.43
C THR A 124 7.31 -7.95 20.95
N ASN A 125 6.96 -6.93 20.16
CA ASN A 125 5.87 -6.01 20.50
C ASN A 125 4.50 -6.63 20.16
N LEU A 126 3.89 -7.29 21.14
CA LEU A 126 2.56 -7.89 21.00
C LEU A 126 1.46 -6.85 21.24
N LEU A 127 0.70 -6.50 20.20
CA LEU A 127 -0.50 -5.66 20.33
C LEU A 127 -1.75 -6.54 20.41
N LEU A 128 -2.46 -6.46 21.54
CA LEU A 128 -3.76 -7.13 21.68
C LEU A 128 -4.87 -6.21 21.19
N GLN A 129 -5.81 -6.80 20.44
CA GLN A 129 -6.99 -6.08 19.98
C GLN A 129 -7.83 -5.59 21.18
N PRO A 130 -8.50 -4.42 21.13
CA PRO A 130 -9.33 -3.92 22.23
C PRO A 130 -10.47 -4.87 22.63
N LYS A 131 -10.91 -4.75 23.89
CA LYS A 131 -12.11 -5.44 24.40
C LYS A 131 -13.33 -4.99 23.57
N GLY A 132 -14.20 -5.94 23.21
CA GLY A 132 -15.41 -5.69 22.40
C GLY A 132 -15.32 -6.11 20.94
N MET A 133 -14.11 -6.17 20.36
CA MET A 133 -13.91 -6.62 18.97
C MET A 133 -14.08 -8.14 18.83
N SER A 134 -14.76 -8.61 17.79
CA SER A 134 -15.02 -10.04 17.54
C SER A 134 -13.73 -10.88 17.55
N LYS A 135 -12.66 -10.36 16.95
CA LYS A 135 -11.34 -11.01 16.93
C LYS A 135 -10.73 -11.16 18.34
N ASN A 136 -10.95 -10.21 19.25
CA ASN A 136 -10.48 -10.35 20.63
C ASN A 136 -11.26 -11.43 21.39
N LYS A 137 -12.58 -11.53 21.16
CA LYS A 137 -13.47 -12.53 21.78
C LYS A 137 -13.10 -13.97 21.37
N ILE A 138 -12.76 -14.17 20.10
CA ILE A 138 -12.39 -15.49 19.55
C ILE A 138 -10.93 -15.84 19.88
N ASN A 139 -10.08 -14.87 20.18
CA ASN A 139 -8.68 -15.10 20.49
C ASN A 139 -8.53 -15.84 21.84
N ARG A 140 -8.12 -17.11 21.73
CA ARG A 140 -7.79 -18.03 22.83
C ARG A 140 -6.29 -18.21 23.03
N SER A 141 -5.45 -17.36 22.45
CA SER A 141 -4.00 -17.45 22.58
C SER A 141 -3.60 -17.25 24.04
N TYR A 142 -2.79 -18.17 24.56
CA TYR A 142 -2.22 -18.14 25.89
C TYR A 142 -0.74 -18.53 25.83
N TYR A 143 0.00 -18.21 26.88
CA TYR A 143 1.37 -18.67 27.04
C TYR A 143 1.35 -19.99 27.80
N ASP A 144 1.76 -21.06 27.13
CA ASP A 144 2.06 -22.33 27.78
C ASP A 144 3.45 -22.22 28.43
N LYS A 145 3.56 -22.70 29.67
CA LYS A 145 4.71 -22.39 30.54
C LYS A 145 5.92 -23.27 30.26
#